data_AF-A0A7Y6K8V3-F1
#
_entry.id   AF-A0A7Y6K8V3-F1
#
_cell.length_a   1.000
_cell.length_b   1.000
_cell.length_c   1.000
_cell.angle_alpha   90.00
_cell.angle_beta   90.00
_cell.angle_gamma   90.00
#
_symmetry.space_group_name_H-M   'P 1'
#
loop_
_entity.id
_entity.type
_entity.pdbx_description
1 polymer ?
#
loop_
_entity_poly.entity_id
_entity_poly.type
_entity_poly.pdbx_seq_one_letter_code
_entity_poly.pdbx_strand_id
1 'polypeptide(L)'
;MVQFSDITGLLLAIVVISVIPFVAMVVTSYAKVVVVLGLLRNALGVQQVPPNMVLNGIAILVSIYVMAPIGIAASKQLQSQSIAPQSSQAMIQIFDATEEPFRAFLKAHAQEREKRFFVRSANMVWPKQEAQALKEDDLIVLAPAFALTQLTDAFKIGFMLYIAFIVVDLIIANVLLAMGLNQITPTNVAIPFKLLLFVAMDGWSTLIHGLVMSYR
;
A
#
# COMPACT_ATOMS: atom_id res chain seq x y z
N MET A 1 7.51 22.29 39.48
CA MET A 1 7.59 20.81 39.49
C MET A 1 6.75 20.32 38.33
N VAL A 2 7.38 19.88 37.24
CA VAL A 2 6.66 19.21 36.14
C VAL A 2 6.12 17.90 36.73
N GLN A 3 4.80 17.74 36.77
CA GLN A 3 4.20 16.52 37.33
C GLN A 3 4.63 15.33 36.45
N PHE A 4 5.11 14.26 37.08
CA PHE A 4 5.52 13.03 36.39
C PHE A 4 4.41 12.41 35.52
N SER A 5 3.14 12.76 35.76
CA SER A 5 1.99 12.39 34.91
C SER A 5 2.03 13.02 33.52
N ASP A 6 2.61 14.22 33.37
CA ASP A 6 2.74 14.88 32.07
C ASP A 6 3.84 14.23 31.24
N ILE A 7 4.93 13.79 31.88
CA ILE A 7 6.05 13.13 31.20
C ILE A 7 5.63 11.76 30.66
N THR A 8 4.85 10.98 31.40
CA THR A 8 4.33 9.69 30.90
C THR A 8 3.35 9.87 29.74
N GLY A 9 2.46 10.87 29.81
CA GLY A 9 1.57 11.20 28.68
C GLY A 9 2.33 11.64 27.43
N LEU A 10 3.39 12.44 27.60
CA LEU A 10 4.23 12.93 26.51
C LEU A 10 5.09 11.81 25.90
N LEU A 11 5.61 10.90 26.73
CA LEU A 11 6.29 9.68 26.27
C LEU A 11 5.35 8.77 25.46
N LEU A 12 4.13 8.54 25.94
CA LEU A 12 3.11 7.78 25.22
C LEU A 12 2.78 8.43 23.87
N ALA A 13 2.61 9.76 23.83
CA ALA A 13 2.35 10.49 22.59
C ALA A 13 3.50 10.32 21.58
N ILE A 14 4.76 10.41 22.03
CA ILE A 14 5.93 10.20 21.16
C ILE A 14 5.93 8.78 20.59
N VAL A 15 5.66 7.76 21.42
CA VAL A 15 5.60 6.36 20.98
C VAL A 15 4.52 6.20 19.91
N VAL A 16 3.31 6.71 20.13
CA VAL A 16 2.24 6.61 19.13
C VAL A 16 2.62 7.32 17.83
N ILE A 17 3.13 8.56 17.91
CA ILE A 17 3.58 9.33 16.73
C ILE A 17 4.66 8.57 15.96
N SER A 18 5.57 7.88 16.64
CA SER A 18 6.63 7.09 15.99
C SER A 18 6.11 5.87 15.22
N VAL A 19 4.98 5.30 15.63
CA VAL A 19 4.37 4.11 15.01
C VAL A 19 3.45 4.48 13.85
N ILE A 20 2.86 5.68 13.86
CA ILE A 20 1.93 6.16 12.82
C ILE A 20 2.46 5.97 11.39
N PRO A 21 3.72 6.33 11.04
CA PRO A 21 4.22 6.16 9.68
C PRO A 21 4.19 4.71 9.20
N PHE A 22 4.49 3.76 10.10
CA PHE A 22 4.48 2.33 9.78
C PHE A 22 3.07 1.81 9.56
N VAL A 23 2.14 2.19 10.43
CA VAL A 23 0.72 1.85 10.26
C VAL A 23 0.18 2.47 8.98
N ALA A 24 0.51 3.74 8.70
CA ALA A 24 0.12 4.41 7.47
C ALA A 24 0.65 3.67 6.23
N MET A 25 1.89 3.15 6.24
CA MET A 25 2.40 2.39 5.11
C MET A 25 1.61 1.11 4.82
N VAL A 26 1.01 0.48 5.83
CA VAL A 26 0.27 -0.80 5.69
C VAL A 26 -1.22 -0.59 5.46
N VAL A 27 -1.81 0.41 6.12
CA VAL A 27 -3.26 0.66 6.19
C VAL A 27 -3.70 1.71 5.16
N THR A 28 -2.81 2.13 4.25
CA THR A 28 -3.12 3.04 3.15
C THR A 28 -2.75 2.41 1.80
N SER A 29 -2.95 3.16 0.72
CA SER A 29 -2.59 2.74 -0.63
C SER A 29 -1.08 2.55 -0.88
N TYR A 30 -0.21 3.01 0.03
CA TYR A 30 1.25 2.97 -0.11
C TYR A 30 1.77 1.58 -0.50
N ALA A 31 1.33 0.52 0.21
CA ALA A 31 1.81 -0.85 0.01
C ALA A 31 1.58 -1.34 -1.43
N LYS A 32 0.40 -1.12 -2.00
CA LYS A 32 0.11 -1.51 -3.40
C LYS A 32 1.02 -0.75 -4.37
N VAL A 33 1.14 0.57 -4.19
CA VAL A 33 1.90 1.43 -5.10
C VAL A 33 3.37 1.06 -5.10
N VAL A 34 4.01 0.96 -3.93
CA VAL A 34 5.45 0.65 -3.84
C VAL A 34 5.77 -0.73 -4.42
N VAL A 35 4.91 -1.72 -4.19
CA VAL A 35 5.10 -3.07 -4.74
C VAL A 35 4.97 -3.07 -6.26
N VAL A 36 3.95 -2.42 -6.82
CA VAL A 36 3.78 -2.32 -8.28
C VAL A 36 4.96 -1.60 -8.94
N LEU A 37 5.42 -0.49 -8.36
CA LEU A 37 6.59 0.23 -8.86
C LEU A 37 7.87 -0.61 -8.79
N GLY A 38 8.04 -1.39 -7.71
CA GLY A 38 9.15 -2.34 -7.57
C GLY A 38 9.10 -3.45 -8.62
N LEU A 39 7.92 -4.03 -8.86
CA LEU A 39 7.71 -5.05 -9.89
C LEU A 39 7.94 -4.50 -11.30
N LEU A 40 7.50 -3.27 -11.60
CA LEU A 40 7.79 -2.59 -12.86
C LEU A 40 9.30 -2.48 -13.09
N ARG A 41 10.06 -1.99 -12.10
CA ARG A 41 11.51 -1.84 -12.22
C ARG A 41 12.18 -3.18 -12.54
N ASN A 42 11.75 -4.24 -11.85
CA ASN A 42 12.28 -5.58 -12.08
C ASN A 42 11.91 -6.12 -13.47
N ALA A 43 10.68 -5.87 -13.94
CA ALA A 43 10.22 -6.29 -15.26
C ALA A 43 10.98 -5.60 -16.41
N LEU A 44 11.31 -4.31 -16.24
CA LEU A 44 12.15 -3.56 -17.17
C LEU A 44 13.59 -4.11 -17.24
N GLY A 45 14.05 -4.81 -16.20
CA GLY A 45 15.40 -5.40 -16.13
C GLY A 45 16.52 -4.38 -15.86
N VAL A 46 16.15 -3.15 -15.50
CA VAL A 46 17.11 -2.09 -15.18
C VAL A 46 17.66 -2.25 -13.76
N GLN A 47 18.99 -2.16 -13.63
CA GLN A 47 19.62 -2.21 -12.31
C GLN A 47 19.58 -0.83 -11.66
N GLN A 48 19.03 -0.77 -10.44
CA GLN A 48 19.06 0.39 -9.54
C GLN A 48 18.42 1.70 -10.02
N VAL A 49 17.89 1.76 -11.25
CA VAL A 49 17.18 2.93 -11.79
C VAL A 49 15.71 2.58 -12.03
N PRO A 50 14.74 3.33 -11.47
CA PRO A 50 14.90 4.36 -10.45
C PRO A 50 15.34 3.79 -9.08
N PRO A 51 16.08 4.58 -8.26
CA PRO A 51 16.46 4.18 -6.92
C PRO A 51 15.26 3.91 -6.02
N ASN A 52 15.39 3.02 -5.03
CA ASN A 52 14.32 2.73 -4.05
C ASN A 52 13.79 3.99 -3.37
N MET A 53 14.66 4.96 -3.08
CA MET A 53 14.26 6.24 -2.49
C MET A 53 13.28 7.02 -3.37
N VAL A 54 13.49 7.01 -4.68
CA VAL A 54 12.58 7.66 -5.64
C VAL A 54 11.25 6.91 -5.71
N LEU A 55 11.29 5.57 -5.78
CA LEU A 55 10.07 4.76 -5.80
C LEU A 55 9.23 4.96 -4.53
N ASN A 56 9.86 4.98 -3.36
CA ASN A 56 9.21 5.25 -2.09
C ASN A 56 8.63 6.67 -2.05
N GLY A 57 9.37 7.67 -2.54
CA GLY A 57 8.89 9.05 -2.63
C GLY A 57 7.63 9.19 -3.50
N ILE A 58 7.64 8.56 -4.68
CA ILE A 58 6.46 8.52 -5.56
C ILE A 58 5.30 7.79 -4.86
N ALA A 59 5.56 6.66 -4.22
CA ALA A 59 4.52 5.90 -3.52
C ALA A 59 3.88 6.70 -2.38
N ILE A 60 4.67 7.48 -1.62
CA ILE A 60 4.15 8.38 -0.58
C ILE A 60 3.27 9.47 -1.21
N LEU A 61 3.75 10.16 -2.25
CA LEU A 61 2.99 11.23 -2.90
C LEU A 61 1.66 10.74 -3.49
N VAL A 62 1.68 9.61 -4.18
CA VAL A 62 0.47 8.98 -4.72
C VAL A 62 -0.45 8.55 -3.58
N SER A 63 0.10 8.01 -2.50
CA SER A 63 -0.72 7.59 -1.36
C SER A 63 -1.38 8.77 -0.65
N ILE A 64 -0.66 9.88 -0.48
CA ILE A 64 -1.25 11.12 0.05
C ILE A 64 -2.38 11.60 -0.86
N TYR A 65 -2.19 11.55 -2.18
CA TYR A 65 -3.21 11.94 -3.14
C TYR A 65 -4.46 11.05 -3.05
N VAL A 66 -4.30 9.73 -3.01
CA VAL A 66 -5.40 8.75 -2.88
C VAL A 66 -6.11 8.89 -1.52
N MET A 67 -5.37 9.15 -0.44
CA MET A 67 -5.92 9.25 0.91
C MET A 67 -6.45 10.64 1.27
N ALA A 68 -6.26 11.65 0.41
CA ALA A 68 -6.71 13.03 0.65
C ALA A 68 -8.19 13.14 1.09
N PRO A 69 -9.18 12.50 0.43
CA PRO A 69 -10.58 12.62 0.86
C PRO A 69 -10.85 12.01 2.25
N ILE A 70 -10.11 10.97 2.64
CA ILE A 70 -10.21 10.33 3.96
C ILE A 70 -9.68 11.28 5.03
N GLY A 71 -8.53 11.91 4.79
CA GLY A 71 -7.98 12.93 5.70
C GLY A 71 -8.90 14.14 5.87
N ILE A 72 -9.51 14.61 4.77
CA ILE A 72 -10.50 15.69 4.81
C ILE A 72 -11.73 15.27 5.62
N ALA A 73 -12.28 14.06 5.43
CA ALA A 73 -13.41 13.56 6.20
C ALA A 73 -13.07 13.46 7.70
N ALA A 74 -11.92 12.89 8.04
CA ALA A 74 -11.45 12.76 9.42
C ALA A 74 -11.28 14.13 10.10
N SER A 75 -10.70 15.12 9.41
CA SER A 75 -10.57 16.48 9.95
C SER A 75 -11.91 17.16 10.22
N LYS A 76 -12.93 16.94 9.38
CA LYS A 76 -14.28 17.48 9.57
C LYS A 76 -14.96 16.87 10.80
N GLN A 77 -14.84 15.56 11.01
CA GLN A 77 -15.37 14.90 12.19
C GLN A 77 -14.69 15.40 13.48
N LEU A 78 -13.37 15.58 13.46
CA LEU A 78 -12.65 16.15 14.59
C LEU A 78 -13.12 17.55 14.96
N GLN A 79 -13.37 18.43 13.98
CA GLN A 79 -13.85 19.79 14.24
C GLN A 79 -15.27 19.81 14.84
N SER A 80 -16.07 18.77 14.58
CA SER A 80 -17.44 18.67 15.11
C SER A 80 -17.51 18.15 16.54
N GLN A 81 -16.43 17.56 17.07
CA GLN A 81 -16.36 17.07 18.44
C GLN A 81 -15.57 18.02 19.34
N SER A 82 -16.08 18.22 20.57
CA SER A 82 -15.39 19.00 21.59
C SER A 82 -14.35 18.10 22.27
N ILE A 83 -13.09 18.20 21.83
CA ILE A 83 -11.98 17.42 22.40
C ILE A 83 -11.66 17.94 23.80
N ALA A 84 -11.67 17.04 24.79
CA ALA A 84 -11.33 17.40 26.17
C ALA A 84 -9.87 17.90 26.27
N PRO A 85 -9.57 18.90 27.11
CA PRO A 85 -8.22 19.44 27.27
C PRO A 85 -7.23 18.48 27.95
N GLN A 86 -7.68 17.34 28.48
CA GLN A 86 -6.80 16.35 29.10
C GLN A 86 -6.18 15.41 28.05
N SER A 87 -4.85 15.32 28.05
CA SER A 87 -4.04 14.59 27.05
C SER A 87 -4.42 13.11 26.91
N SER A 88 -4.69 12.42 28.02
CA SER A 88 -5.00 10.98 28.00
C SER A 88 -6.37 10.64 27.39
N GLN A 89 -7.38 11.50 27.60
CA GLN A 89 -8.74 11.29 27.08
C GLN A 89 -8.90 11.89 25.68
N ALA A 90 -8.17 12.96 25.37
CA ALA A 90 -8.14 13.57 24.05
C ALA A 90 -7.74 12.58 22.96
N MET A 91 -6.77 11.70 23.23
CA MET A 91 -6.27 10.76 22.23
C MET A 91 -7.31 9.69 21.86
N ILE A 92 -8.07 9.19 22.84
CA ILE A 92 -9.15 8.23 22.61
C ILE A 92 -10.29 8.90 21.82
N GLN A 93 -10.68 10.12 22.21
CA GLN A 93 -11.70 10.88 21.48
C GLN A 93 -11.29 11.19 20.04
N ILE A 94 -10.02 11.54 19.81
CA ILE A 94 -9.48 11.76 18.47
C ILE A 94 -9.54 10.48 17.64
N PHE A 95 -9.15 9.35 18.22
CA PHE A 95 -9.23 8.05 17.54
C PHE A 95 -10.68 7.72 17.17
N ASP A 96 -11.60 7.77 18.13
CA ASP A 96 -13.02 7.46 17.92
C ASP A 96 -13.66 8.39 16.86
N ALA A 97 -13.27 9.67 16.84
CA ALA A 97 -13.76 10.65 15.86
C ALA A 97 -13.21 10.41 14.45
N THR A 98 -11.98 9.91 14.33
CA THR A 98 -11.29 9.75 13.05
C THR A 98 -11.35 8.34 12.49
N GLU A 99 -11.79 7.37 13.27
CA GLU A 99 -11.79 5.97 12.88
C GLU A 99 -12.72 5.68 11.69
N GLU A 100 -13.92 6.25 11.68
CA GLU A 100 -14.98 5.88 10.73
C GLU A 100 -14.58 6.06 9.24
N PRO A 101 -13.98 7.18 8.79
CA PRO A 101 -13.51 7.34 7.42
C PRO A 101 -12.47 6.30 7.01
N PHE A 102 -11.53 5.97 7.91
CA PHE A 102 -10.51 4.96 7.63
C PHE A 102 -11.13 3.57 7.59
N ARG A 103 -12.04 3.25 8.52
CA ARG A 103 -12.79 2.00 8.53
C ARG A 103 -13.58 1.82 7.22
N ALA A 104 -14.27 2.87 6.77
CA ALA A 104 -15.01 2.86 5.51
C ALA A 104 -14.09 2.62 4.30
N PHE A 105 -12.94 3.29 4.24
CA PHE A 105 -11.93 3.08 3.19
C PHE A 105 -11.41 1.64 3.17
N LEU A 106 -11.02 1.10 4.33
CA LEU A 106 -10.54 -0.28 4.42
C LEU A 106 -11.62 -1.28 4.00
N LYS A 107 -12.87 -1.06 4.43
CA LYS A 107 -14.00 -1.91 4.05
C LYS A 107 -14.27 -1.89 2.54
N ALA A 108 -14.17 -0.72 1.91
CA ALA A 108 -14.39 -0.56 0.46
C ALA A 108 -13.32 -1.27 -0.39
N HIS A 109 -12.09 -1.35 0.12
CA HIS A 109 -10.94 -1.87 -0.63
C HIS A 109 -10.36 -3.19 -0.07
N ALA A 110 -11.06 -3.84 0.86
CA ALA A 110 -10.76 -5.19 1.32
C ALA A 110 -11.70 -6.20 0.65
N GLN A 111 -11.15 -7.27 0.08
CA GLN A 111 -11.96 -8.32 -0.51
C GLN A 111 -12.77 -9.07 0.55
N GLU A 112 -14.03 -9.37 0.22
CA GLU A 112 -14.95 -10.11 1.09
C GLU A 112 -14.45 -11.51 1.46
N ARG A 113 -13.62 -12.10 0.59
CA ARG A 113 -12.96 -13.37 0.87
C ARG A 113 -11.98 -13.24 2.04
N GLU A 114 -11.19 -12.17 2.06
CA GLU A 114 -10.12 -11.97 3.04
C GLU A 114 -10.68 -11.54 4.40
N LYS A 115 -11.71 -10.68 4.43
CA LYS A 115 -12.43 -10.35 5.68
C LYS A 115 -12.97 -11.62 6.36
N ARG A 116 -13.68 -12.45 5.59
CA ARG A 116 -14.20 -13.75 6.06
C ARG A 116 -13.09 -14.72 6.47
N PHE A 117 -11.95 -14.70 5.80
CA PHE A 117 -10.79 -15.51 6.19
C PHE A 117 -10.32 -15.14 7.60
N PHE A 118 -10.11 -13.86 7.88
CA PHE A 118 -9.63 -13.43 9.19
C PHE A 118 -10.66 -13.68 10.32
N VAL A 119 -11.96 -13.50 10.06
CA VAL A 119 -13.01 -13.86 11.03
C VAL A 119 -13.00 -15.36 11.32
N ARG A 120 -12.89 -16.22 10.30
CA ARG A 120 -12.81 -17.68 10.51
C ARG A 120 -11.54 -18.07 11.27
N SER A 121 -10.41 -17.46 10.94
CA SER A 121 -9.14 -17.71 11.62
C SER A 121 -9.20 -17.31 13.09
N ALA A 122 -9.83 -16.17 13.42
CA ALA A 122 -10.05 -15.78 14.82
C ALA A 122 -10.90 -16.80 15.58
N ASN A 123 -11.96 -17.34 14.96
CA ASN A 123 -12.78 -18.41 15.56
C ASN A 123 -12.02 -19.73 15.82
N MET A 124 -10.87 -19.94 15.18
CA MET A 124 -10.04 -21.13 15.39
C MET A 124 -8.93 -20.89 16.43
N VAL A 125 -8.40 -19.67 16.52
CA VAL A 125 -7.17 -19.37 17.27
C VAL A 125 -7.44 -18.57 18.55
N TRP A 126 -8.51 -17.78 18.61
CA TRP A 126 -8.82 -16.91 19.75
C TRP A 126 -9.72 -17.60 20.77
N PRO A 127 -9.78 -17.09 22.02
CA PRO A 127 -10.79 -17.52 22.99
C PRO A 127 -12.21 -17.39 22.42
N LYS A 128 -13.06 -18.41 22.67
CA LYS A 128 -14.41 -18.51 22.05
C LYS A 128 -15.29 -17.27 22.27
N GLN A 129 -15.21 -16.63 23.44
CA GLN A 129 -16.00 -15.45 23.76
C GLN A 129 -15.60 -14.24 22.92
N GLU A 130 -14.30 -14.02 22.72
CA GLU A 130 -13.79 -12.89 21.93
C GLU A 130 -14.02 -13.11 20.43
N ALA A 131 -13.86 -14.33 19.95
CA ALA A 131 -14.06 -14.66 18.54
C ALA A 131 -15.51 -14.51 18.06
N GLN A 132 -16.50 -14.79 18.93
CA GLN A 132 -17.92 -14.65 18.61
C GLN A 132 -18.37 -13.19 18.54
N ALA A 133 -17.70 -12.29 19.27
CA ALA A 133 -17.99 -10.86 19.24
C ALA A 133 -17.39 -10.16 18.01
N LEU A 134 -16.42 -10.79 17.34
CA LEU A 134 -15.67 -10.23 16.24
C LEU A 134 -16.50 -10.13 14.96
N LYS A 135 -16.49 -8.95 14.35
CA LYS A 135 -17.19 -8.65 13.09
C LYS A 135 -16.20 -8.41 11.96
N GLU A 136 -16.67 -8.61 10.74
CA GLU A 136 -15.88 -8.33 9.52
C GLU A 136 -15.49 -6.86 9.37
N ASP A 137 -16.25 -5.96 9.99
CA ASP A 137 -16.07 -4.50 9.95
C ASP A 137 -15.19 -3.97 11.09
N ASP A 138 -14.63 -4.84 11.93
CA ASP A 138 -13.71 -4.44 13.00
C ASP A 138 -12.32 -4.18 12.42
N LEU A 139 -11.64 -3.11 12.86
CA LEU A 139 -10.33 -2.72 12.33
C LEU A 139 -9.28 -3.83 12.41
N ILE A 140 -9.33 -4.65 13.46
CA ILE A 140 -8.42 -5.78 13.65
C ILE A 140 -8.59 -6.88 12.58
N VAL A 141 -9.74 -6.94 11.92
CA VAL A 141 -10.03 -7.79 10.76
C VAL A 141 -9.76 -7.04 9.46
N LEU A 142 -10.26 -5.81 9.36
CA LEU A 142 -10.17 -4.99 8.15
C LEU A 142 -8.73 -4.67 7.75
N ALA A 143 -7.87 -4.28 8.70
CA ALA A 143 -6.50 -3.89 8.41
C ALA A 143 -5.68 -5.02 7.76
N PRO A 144 -5.61 -6.25 8.32
CA PRO A 144 -4.89 -7.34 7.66
C PRO A 144 -5.60 -7.86 6.39
N ALA A 145 -6.93 -7.86 6.34
CA ALA A 145 -7.68 -8.22 5.13
C ALA A 145 -7.41 -7.27 3.97
N PHE A 146 -7.40 -5.96 4.25
CA PHE A 146 -7.04 -4.91 3.31
C PHE A 146 -5.61 -5.10 2.83
N ALA A 147 -4.63 -5.22 3.74
CA ALA A 147 -3.22 -5.37 3.37
C ALA A 147 -3.00 -6.56 2.43
N LEU A 148 -3.63 -7.71 2.73
CA LEU A 148 -3.55 -8.91 1.89
C LEU A 148 -4.21 -8.69 0.51
N THR A 149 -5.35 -8.00 0.48
CA THR A 149 -6.03 -7.60 -0.76
C THR A 149 -5.12 -6.71 -1.61
N GLN A 150 -4.56 -5.66 -1.02
CA GLN A 150 -3.69 -4.70 -1.71
C GLN A 150 -2.44 -5.38 -2.29
N LEU A 151 -1.82 -6.29 -1.53
CA LEU A 151 -0.69 -7.07 -2.00
C LEU A 151 -1.08 -7.97 -3.17
N THR A 152 -2.18 -8.70 -3.04
CA THR A 152 -2.67 -9.60 -4.10
C THR A 152 -2.93 -8.84 -5.39
N ASP A 153 -3.56 -7.67 -5.31
CA ASP A 153 -3.83 -6.84 -6.49
C ASP A 153 -2.55 -6.20 -7.05
N ALA A 154 -1.59 -5.81 -6.20
CA ALA A 154 -0.27 -5.36 -6.65
C ALA A 154 0.46 -6.44 -7.45
N PHE A 155 0.43 -7.69 -7.00
CA PHE A 155 1.04 -8.82 -7.72
C PHE A 155 0.32 -9.11 -9.05
N LYS A 156 -1.01 -8.99 -9.12
CA LYS A 156 -1.75 -9.12 -10.39
C LYS A 156 -1.34 -8.05 -11.39
N ILE A 157 -1.26 -6.79 -10.94
CA ILE A 157 -0.81 -5.68 -11.79
C ILE A 157 0.63 -5.92 -12.25
N GLY A 158 1.52 -6.28 -11.32
CA GLY A 158 2.91 -6.59 -11.64
C GLY A 158 3.02 -7.74 -12.65
N PHE A 159 2.26 -8.82 -12.48
CA PHE A 159 2.22 -9.93 -13.43
C PHE A 159 1.82 -9.47 -14.84
N MET A 160 0.82 -8.59 -14.95
CA MET A 160 0.40 -8.03 -16.23
C MET A 160 1.49 -7.16 -16.88
N LEU A 161 2.23 -6.39 -16.08
CA LEU A 161 3.42 -5.66 -16.55
C LEU A 161 4.53 -6.61 -17.04
N TYR A 162 4.77 -7.70 -16.30
CA TYR A 162 5.75 -8.71 -16.70
C TYR A 162 5.40 -9.35 -18.04
N ILE A 163 4.14 -9.69 -18.29
CA ILE A 163 3.71 -10.26 -19.57
C ILE A 163 4.08 -9.33 -20.74
N ALA A 164 3.85 -8.02 -20.61
CA ALA A 164 4.14 -7.06 -21.66
C ALA A 164 5.64 -7.06 -22.07
N PHE A 165 6.53 -7.26 -21.10
CA PHE A 165 7.98 -7.23 -21.32
C PHE A 165 8.60 -8.59 -21.64
N ILE A 166 8.03 -9.69 -21.15
CA ILE A 166 8.47 -11.06 -21.47
C ILE A 166 8.41 -11.32 -22.98
N VAL A 167 7.42 -10.76 -23.67
CA VAL A 167 7.32 -10.88 -25.14
C VAL A 167 8.55 -10.28 -25.83
N VAL A 168 9.03 -9.13 -25.36
CA VAL A 168 10.25 -8.48 -25.89
C VAL A 168 11.47 -9.36 -25.65
N ASP A 169 11.60 -9.92 -24.44
CA ASP A 169 12.70 -10.81 -24.08
C ASP A 169 12.73 -12.07 -24.96
N LEU A 170 11.57 -12.68 -25.20
CA LEU A 170 11.44 -13.90 -26.01
C LEU A 170 11.73 -13.64 -27.50
N ILE A 171 11.27 -12.50 -28.04
CA ILE A 171 11.56 -12.11 -29.42
C ILE A 171 13.07 -11.91 -29.59
N ILE A 172 13.70 -11.14 -28.71
CA ILE A 172 15.13 -10.80 -28.83
C ILE A 172 16.00 -12.03 -28.63
N ALA A 173 15.66 -12.90 -27.68
CA ALA A 173 16.37 -14.17 -27.49
C ALA A 173 16.34 -15.03 -28.77
N ASN A 174 15.16 -15.20 -29.39
CA ASN A 174 15.04 -15.99 -30.61
C ASN A 174 15.79 -15.38 -31.80
N VAL A 175 15.78 -14.05 -31.94
CA VAL A 175 16.55 -13.36 -33.00
C VAL A 175 18.05 -13.56 -32.82
N LEU A 176 18.57 -13.38 -31.61
CA LEU A 176 20.00 -13.58 -31.33
C LEU A 176 20.44 -15.03 -31.57
N LEU A 177 19.62 -15.99 -31.15
CA LEU A 177 19.85 -17.41 -31.40
C LEU A 177 19.87 -17.73 -32.90
N ALA A 178 18.92 -17.18 -33.68
CA ALA A 178 18.87 -17.35 -35.12
C ALA A 178 20.10 -16.76 -35.85
N MET A 179 20.68 -15.68 -35.31
CA MET A 179 21.92 -15.08 -35.81
C MET A 179 23.18 -15.84 -35.37
N GLY A 180 23.06 -16.87 -34.51
CA GLY A 180 24.19 -17.59 -33.95
C GLY A 180 24.98 -16.82 -32.87
N LEU A 181 24.41 -15.75 -32.32
CA LEU A 181 25.05 -14.88 -31.33
C LEU A 181 24.91 -15.43 -29.90
N ASN A 182 25.46 -16.62 -29.66
CA ASN A 182 25.32 -17.34 -28.39
C ASN A 182 26.06 -16.70 -27.20
N GLN A 183 27.01 -15.79 -27.46
CA GLN A 183 27.83 -15.15 -26.41
C GLN A 183 27.20 -13.87 -25.85
N ILE A 184 26.15 -13.34 -26.49
CA ILE A 184 25.47 -12.12 -26.05
C ILE A 184 24.27 -12.50 -25.20
N THR A 185 24.24 -12.05 -23.95
CA THR A 185 23.08 -12.23 -23.07
C THR A 185 21.88 -11.48 -23.65
N PRO A 186 20.76 -12.15 -24.00
CA PRO A 186 19.60 -11.50 -24.61
C PRO A 186 19.04 -10.34 -23.79
N THR A 187 19.10 -10.43 -22.47
CA THR A 187 18.64 -9.39 -21.54
C THR A 187 19.32 -8.03 -21.78
N ASN A 188 20.63 -8.02 -22.06
CA ASN A 188 21.37 -6.78 -22.27
C ASN A 188 20.90 -6.05 -23.54
N VAL A 189 20.49 -6.82 -24.55
CA VAL A 189 19.90 -6.30 -25.78
C VAL A 189 18.45 -5.88 -25.55
N ALA A 190 17.69 -6.62 -24.73
CA ALA A 190 16.28 -6.36 -24.50
C ALA A 190 15.97 -5.11 -23.65
N ILE A 191 16.82 -4.77 -22.69
CA ILE A 191 16.60 -3.61 -21.79
C ILE A 191 16.33 -2.30 -22.58
N PRO A 192 17.17 -1.87 -23.55
CA PRO A 192 16.90 -0.69 -24.36
C PRO A 192 15.53 -0.71 -25.07
N PHE A 193 15.13 -1.84 -25.63
CA PHE A 193 13.82 -1.98 -26.31
C PHE A 193 12.66 -1.92 -25.33
N LYS A 194 12.79 -2.56 -24.15
CA LYS A 194 11.77 -2.47 -23.10
C LYS A 194 11.59 -1.05 -22.59
N LEU A 195 12.69 -0.31 -22.41
CA LEU A 195 12.66 1.10 -22.04
C LEU A 195 12.02 1.97 -23.12
N LEU A 196 12.39 1.76 -24.40
CA LEU A 196 11.79 2.46 -25.53
C LEU A 196 10.28 2.23 -25.57
N LEU A 197 9.83 0.97 -25.47
CA LEU A 197 8.42 0.60 -25.45
C LEU A 197 7.69 1.28 -24.30
N PHE A 198 8.26 1.24 -23.09
CA PHE A 198 7.66 1.84 -21.92
C PHE A 198 7.52 3.37 -22.03
N VAL A 199 8.53 4.05 -22.58
CA VAL A 199 8.47 5.50 -22.82
C VAL A 199 7.50 5.84 -23.95
N ALA A 200 7.49 5.07 -25.05
CA ALA A 200 6.59 5.27 -26.18
C ALA A 200 5.10 5.10 -25.80
N MET A 201 4.81 4.36 -24.72
CA MET A 201 3.47 4.16 -24.19
C MET A 201 3.11 5.12 -23.04
N ASP A 202 3.92 6.15 -22.78
CA ASP A 202 3.77 7.03 -21.61
C ASP A 202 3.62 6.24 -20.30
N GLY A 203 4.41 5.16 -20.17
CA GLY A 203 4.16 4.11 -19.18
C GLY A 203 4.12 4.58 -17.73
N TRP A 204 4.89 5.62 -17.36
CA TRP A 204 4.82 6.23 -16.03
C TRP A 204 3.45 6.87 -15.78
N SER A 205 2.98 7.72 -16.70
CA SER A 205 1.69 8.40 -16.56
C SER A 205 0.55 7.39 -16.51
N THR A 206 0.55 6.44 -17.44
CA THR A 206 -0.46 5.39 -17.55
C THR A 206 -0.52 4.52 -16.29
N LEU A 207 0.65 4.14 -15.74
CA LEU A 207 0.71 3.31 -14.53
C LEU A 207 0.20 4.06 -13.30
N ILE A 208 0.66 5.29 -13.08
CA ILE A 208 0.25 6.09 -11.91
C ILE A 208 -1.25 6.39 -11.99
N HIS A 209 -1.76 6.77 -13.16
CA HIS A 209 -3.18 6.99 -13.35
C HIS A 209 -3.99 5.71 -13.10
N GLY A 210 -3.56 4.57 -13.63
CA GLY A 210 -4.20 3.27 -13.37
C GLY A 210 -4.22 2.89 -11.89
N LEU A 211 -3.13 3.14 -11.16
CA LEU A 211 -3.04 2.91 -9.72
C LEU A 211 -4.02 3.77 -8.94
N VAL A 212 -4.10 5.08 -9.25
CA VAL A 212 -5.06 5.99 -8.61
C VAL A 212 -6.50 5.56 -8.90
N MET A 213 -6.80 5.19 -10.15
CA MET A 213 -8.13 4.75 -10.56
C MET A 213 -8.56 3.42 -9.94
N SER A 214 -7.60 2.61 -9.46
CA SER A 214 -7.89 1.36 -8.74
C SER A 214 -8.50 1.55 -7.34
N TYR A 215 -8.53 2.80 -6.83
CA TYR A 215 -9.14 3.17 -5.56
C TYR A 215 -10.43 3.99 -5.73
N ARG A 216 -11.02 3.97 -6.94
CA ARG A 216 -12.39 4.42 -7.14
C ARG A 216 -13.40 3.48 -6.51
#